data_AF-A0A418NPP4-F1
#
_entry.id   AF-A0A418NPP4-F1
#
_cell.length_a   1.000
_cell.length_b   1.000
_cell.length_c   1.000
_cell.angle_alpha   90.00
_cell.angle_beta   90.00
_cell.angle_gamma   90.00
#
_symmetry.space_group_name_H-M   'P 1'
#
loop_
_entity.id
_entity.type
_entity.pdbx_description
1 polymer ?
#
loop_
_entity_poly.entity_id
_entity_poly.type
_entity_poly.pdbx_seq_one_letter_code
_entity_poly.pdbx_strand_id
1 'polypeptide(L)'
;MKDFGLFAERDAARAERKLGELTRFAARREIMLETIDLDALDRNTAFDILETDEDLAETIAFGPIYVHHLATLEAQRAEIAASLARAA
;
A
#
# COMPACT_ATOMS: atom_id res chain seq x y z
N MET A 1 -12.53 -3.87 -2.51
CA MET A 1 -11.51 -3.26 -1.64
C MET A 1 -11.10 -4.15 -0.49
N LYS A 2 -10.37 -5.20 -0.87
CA LYS A 2 -9.50 -5.99 -0.03
C LYS A 2 -8.47 -5.07 0.64
N ASP A 3 -8.38 -5.17 1.96
CA ASP A 3 -7.40 -4.41 2.73
C ASP A 3 -6.04 -5.11 2.68
N PHE A 4 -5.07 -4.52 1.99
CA PHE A 4 -3.67 -4.94 2.03
C PHE A 4 -2.95 -4.43 3.29
N GLY A 5 -3.64 -3.63 4.11
CA GLY A 5 -3.22 -3.12 5.40
C GLY A 5 -2.16 -2.02 5.31
N LEU A 6 -1.92 -1.43 4.15
CA LEU A 6 -1.00 -0.30 3.99
C LEU A 6 -1.53 0.93 4.74
N PHE A 7 -2.80 1.26 4.54
CA PHE A 7 -3.45 2.44 5.11
C PHE A 7 -3.80 2.31 6.60
N ALA A 8 -3.61 1.13 7.19
CA ALA A 8 -3.71 0.90 8.62
C ALA A 8 -2.41 1.18 9.38
N GLU A 9 -1.25 1.17 8.69
CA GLU A 9 0.06 1.42 9.31
C GLU A 9 0.23 2.91 9.63
N ARG A 10 0.81 3.23 10.79
CA ARG A 10 0.96 4.60 11.29
C ARG A 10 2.41 5.07 11.37
N ASP A 11 3.35 4.14 11.33
CA ASP A 11 4.78 4.43 11.26
C ASP A 11 5.21 4.54 9.80
N ALA A 12 5.81 5.68 9.43
CA ALA A 12 6.18 5.95 8.04
C ALA A 12 7.15 4.90 7.47
N ALA A 13 8.12 4.46 8.26
CA ALA A 13 9.13 3.49 7.82
C ALA A 13 8.54 2.09 7.63
N ARG A 14 7.58 1.67 8.47
CA ARG A 14 6.82 0.42 8.29
C ARG A 14 5.93 0.50 7.06
N ALA A 15 5.23 1.62 6.86
CA ALA A 15 4.37 1.83 5.70
C ALA A 15 5.19 1.78 4.39
N GLU A 16 6.37 2.40 4.37
CA GLU A 16 7.29 2.35 3.23
C GLU A 16 7.77 0.92 2.93
N ARG A 17 8.21 0.16 3.95
CA ARG A 17 8.59 -1.25 3.77
C ARG A 17 7.45 -2.07 3.20
N LYS A 18 6.24 -1.88 3.75
CA LYS A 18 5.04 -2.59 3.32
C LYS A 18 4.64 -2.23 1.88
N LEU A 19 4.71 -0.96 1.50
CA LEU A 19 4.51 -0.52 0.12
C LEU A 19 5.51 -1.22 -0.81
N GLY A 20 6.80 -1.26 -0.44
CA GLY A 20 7.82 -1.97 -1.23
C GLY A 20 7.55 -3.48 -1.35
N GLU A 21 7.02 -4.13 -0.30
CA GLU A 21 6.59 -5.53 -0.35
C GLU A 21 5.40 -5.73 -1.30
N LEU A 22 4.41 -4.83 -1.26
CA LEU A 22 3.24 -4.85 -2.15
C LEU A 22 3.64 -4.63 -3.60
N THR A 23 4.54 -3.68 -3.90
CA THR A 23 5.05 -3.47 -5.26
C THR A 23 5.76 -4.71 -5.79
N ARG A 24 6.61 -5.37 -4.98
CA ARG A 24 7.26 -6.63 -5.37
C ARG A 24 6.25 -7.76 -5.54
N PHE A 25 5.19 -7.79 -4.72
CA PHE A 25 4.12 -8.77 -4.83
C PHE A 25 3.32 -8.57 -6.12
N ALA A 26 2.94 -7.33 -6.46
CA ALA A 26 2.27 -7.00 -7.72
C ALA A 26 3.09 -7.43 -8.93
N ALA A 27 4.39 -7.13 -8.98
CA ALA A 27 5.25 -7.57 -10.08
C ALA A 27 5.30 -9.10 -10.24
N ARG A 28 5.31 -9.87 -9.13
CA ARG A 28 5.23 -11.34 -9.22
C ARG A 28 3.85 -11.82 -9.65
N ARG A 29 2.80 -11.12 -9.22
CA ARG A 29 1.42 -11.43 -9.55
C ARG A 29 1.13 -11.19 -11.03
N GLU A 30 1.63 -10.10 -11.60
CA GLU A 30 1.55 -9.79 -13.03
C GLU A 30 2.07 -10.95 -13.89
N ILE A 31 3.29 -11.43 -13.59
CA ILE A 31 3.88 -12.61 -14.26
C ILE A 31 3.00 -13.86 -14.11
N MET A 32 2.42 -14.08 -12.93
CA MET A 32 1.53 -15.21 -12.69
C MET A 32 0.26 -15.09 -13.54
N LEU A 33 -0.36 -13.91 -13.59
CA LEU A 33 -1.59 -13.67 -14.34
C LEU A 33 -1.39 -13.86 -15.85
N GLU A 34 -0.23 -13.50 -16.40
CA GLU A 34 0.14 -13.77 -17.79
C GLU A 34 0.16 -15.27 -18.14
N THR A 35 0.32 -16.14 -17.14
CA THR A 35 0.38 -17.60 -17.33
C THR A 35 -0.95 -18.31 -17.08
N ILE A 36 -1.96 -17.61 -16.57
CA ILE A 36 -3.26 -18.18 -16.24
C ILE A 36 -4.20 -18.03 -17.45
N ASP A 37 -4.85 -19.13 -17.82
CA ASP A 37 -5.99 -19.10 -18.73
C ASP A 37 -7.25 -18.72 -17.95
N LEU A 38 -7.62 -17.44 -17.97
CA LEU A 38 -8.80 -16.91 -17.27
C LEU A 38 -10.11 -17.50 -17.81
N ASP A 39 -10.15 -17.90 -19.09
CA ASP A 39 -11.35 -18.46 -19.72
C ASP A 39 -11.59 -19.91 -19.29
N ALA A 40 -10.55 -20.59 -18.79
CA ALA A 40 -10.65 -21.93 -18.21
C ALA A 40 -11.14 -21.95 -16.75
N LEU A 41 -11.23 -20.78 -16.10
CA LEU A 41 -11.70 -20.66 -14.71
C LEU A 41 -13.22 -20.51 -14.64
N ASP A 42 -13.81 -20.88 -13.51
CA ASP A 42 -15.18 -20.48 -13.23
C ASP A 42 -15.25 -18.95 -13.02
N ARG A 43 -16.42 -18.39 -13.32
CA ARG A 43 -16.64 -16.94 -13.29
C ARG A 43 -16.28 -16.30 -11.95
N ASN A 44 -16.58 -16.95 -10.83
CA ASN A 44 -16.35 -16.36 -9.52
C ASN A 44 -14.86 -16.30 -9.23
N THR A 45 -14.13 -17.38 -9.52
CA THR A 45 -12.67 -17.41 -9.40
C THR A 45 -12.00 -16.35 -10.28
N ALA A 46 -12.42 -16.23 -11.55
CA ALA A 46 -11.89 -15.20 -12.45
C ALA A 46 -12.18 -13.78 -11.93
N PHE A 47 -13.39 -13.53 -11.43
CA PHE A 47 -13.77 -12.25 -10.85
C PHE A 47 -12.93 -11.91 -9.61
N ASP A 48 -12.80 -12.82 -8.64
CA ASP A 48 -12.04 -12.61 -7.41
C ASP A 48 -10.56 -12.30 -7.69
N ILE A 49 -10.00 -12.92 -8.74
CA ILE A 49 -8.63 -12.68 -9.20
C ILE A 49 -8.49 -11.23 -9.71
N LEU A 50 -9.40 -10.79 -10.58
CA LEU A 50 -9.37 -9.46 -11.17
C LEU A 50 -9.67 -8.38 -10.13
N GLU A 51 -10.65 -8.58 -9.25
CA GLU A 51 -10.96 -7.66 -8.15
C GLU A 51 -9.77 -7.50 -7.20
N THR A 52 -9.12 -8.60 -6.83
CA THR A 52 -7.90 -8.54 -6.00
C THR A 52 -6.78 -7.76 -6.70
N ASP A 53 -6.68 -7.83 -8.03
CA ASP A 53 -5.66 -7.13 -8.79
C ASP A 53 -5.93 -5.63 -8.88
N GLU A 54 -7.20 -5.26 -9.11
CA GLU A 54 -7.65 -3.87 -9.10
C GLU A 54 -7.43 -3.21 -7.72
N ASP A 55 -7.83 -3.89 -6.64
CA ASP A 55 -7.62 -3.40 -5.27
C ASP A 55 -6.12 -3.23 -4.94
N LEU A 56 -5.25 -4.13 -5.47
CA LEU A 56 -3.80 -4.05 -5.28
C LEU A 56 -3.20 -2.88 -6.05
N ALA A 57 -3.62 -2.70 -7.31
CA ALA A 57 -3.18 -1.60 -8.16
C ALA A 57 -3.57 -0.25 -7.54
N GLU A 58 -4.80 -0.13 -7.04
CA GLU A 58 -5.27 1.06 -6.31
C GLU A 58 -4.42 1.33 -5.07
N THR A 59 -4.18 0.30 -4.25
CA THR A 59 -3.35 0.42 -3.04
C THR A 59 -1.93 0.92 -3.37
N ILE A 60 -1.32 0.39 -4.43
CA ILE A 60 0.02 0.80 -4.86
C ILE A 60 0.01 2.22 -5.43
N ALA A 61 -1.03 2.60 -6.18
CA ALA A 61 -1.14 3.94 -6.76
C ALA A 61 -1.23 5.03 -5.68
N PHE A 62 -2.02 4.80 -4.62
CA PHE A 62 -2.18 5.75 -3.52
C PHE A 62 -1.13 5.60 -2.41
N GLY A 63 -0.41 4.49 -2.37
CA GLY A 63 0.59 4.19 -1.34
C GLY A 63 1.67 5.26 -1.13
N PRO A 64 2.32 5.79 -2.19
CA PRO A 64 3.32 6.84 -2.05
C PRO A 64 2.78 8.11 -1.38
N ILE A 65 1.53 8.50 -1.69
CA ILE A 65 0.88 9.66 -1.09
C ILE A 65 0.66 9.43 0.41
N TYR A 66 0.22 8.23 0.78
CA TYR A 66 0.03 7.87 2.18
C TYR A 66 1.34 7.87 2.98
N VAL A 67 2.41 7.28 2.44
CA VAL A 67 3.73 7.28 3.08
C VAL A 67 4.26 8.70 3.26
N HIS A 68 4.14 9.55 2.23
CA HIS A 68 4.53 10.96 2.31
C HIS A 68 3.73 11.72 3.38
N HIS A 69 2.43 11.45 3.48
CA HIS A 69 1.57 12.03 4.50
C HIS A 69 2.04 11.67 5.92
N LEU A 70 2.34 10.39 6.18
CA LEU A 70 2.86 9.95 7.48
C LEU A 70 4.19 10.63 7.83
N ALA A 71 5.15 10.65 6.92
CA ALA A 71 6.44 11.30 7.13
C ALA A 71 6.29 12.80 7.43
N THR A 72 5.35 13.46 6.76
CA THR A 72 5.03 14.88 7.00
C THR A 72 4.46 15.10 8.39
N LEU A 73 3.53 14.24 8.83
CA LEU A 73 2.96 14.32 10.18
C LEU A 73 4.01 14.08 11.27
N GLU A 74 4.92 13.12 11.06
CA GLU A 74 6.03 12.85 11.98
C GLU A 74 6.96 14.06 12.10
N ALA A 75 7.34 14.67 10.98
CA ALA A 75 8.17 15.88 10.95
C ALA A 75 7.49 17.05 11.68
N GLN A 76 6.21 17.29 11.42
CA GLN A 76 5.44 18.34 12.09
C GLN A 76 5.34 18.12 13.60
N ARG A 77 5.14 16.87 14.04
CA ARG A 77 5.13 16.53 15.48
C ARG A 77 6.48 16.83 16.12
N ALA A 78 7.58 16.50 15.46
CA ALA A 78 8.93 16.80 15.95
C ALA A 78 9.19 18.31 16.05
N GLU A 79 8.76 19.08 15.05
CA GLU A 79 8.90 20.54 15.04
C GLU A 79 8.11 21.21 16.18
N ILE A 80 6.87 20.75 16.41
CA ILE A 80 6.04 21.23 17.53
C ILE A 80 6.71 20.91 18.87
N ALA A 81 7.16 19.67 19.06
CA ALA A 81 7.83 19.25 20.29
C ALA A 81 9.10 20.08 20.58
N ALA A 82 9.92 20.34 19.55
CA ALA A 82 11.11 21.17 19.67
C ALA A 82 10.80 22.65 19.96
N SER A 83 9.65 23.15 19.47
CA SER A 83 9.21 24.52 19.73
C SER A 83 8.69 24.68 21.17
N LEU A 84 7.94 23.70 21.66
CA LEU A 84 7.47 23.66 23.06
C LEU A 84 8.65 23.56 24.04
N ALA A 85 9.64 22.71 23.75
CA ALA A 85 10.82 22.57 24.59
C ALA A 85 11.66 23.86 24.69
N ARG A 86 11.66 24.71 23.66
CA ARG A 86 12.34 26.01 23.66
C ARG A 86 11.59 27.11 24.41
N ALA A 87 10.29 26.91 24.66
CA ALA A 87 9.43 27.89 25.32
C ALA A 87 9.27 27.65 26.84
N ALA A 88 9.77 26.53 27.35
CA ALA A 88 9.77 26.14 28.77
C ALA A 88 11.11 26.50 29.43
#